data_AF-A0A821L8C2-F1
#
_entry.id   AF-A0A821L8C2-F1
#
_cell.length_a   1.000
_cell.length_b   1.000
_cell.length_c   1.000
_cell.angle_alpha   90.00
_cell.angle_beta   90.00
_cell.angle_gamma   90.00
#
_symmetry.space_group_name_H-M   'P 1'
#
loop_
_entity.id
_entity.type
_entity.pdbx_description
1 polymer ?
#
loop_
_entity_poly.entity_id
_entity_poly.type
_entity_poly.pdbx_seq_one_letter_code
_entity_poly.pdbx_strand_id
1 'polypeptide(L)'
;SSTFYLFFLFSEGKTDFYARHALIHQDKNKYNTPKYRLIVRITNKDIVCQIAYARIEGDYIIASAYAHELPRYGIKLGLTNYAAAYCTGLLLARRTLQKHKLDSIYKGTTDVTGGQFENEAVEGEKRPFRCYLDVGLARTTTGAKVFGALKGAVDGGLDIPH
;
A
#
# COMPACT_ATOMS: atom_id res chain seq x y z
N SER A 1 23.47 -9.36 -14.04
CA SER A 1 23.44 -8.91 -12.63
C SER A 1 22.04 -8.99 -12.01
N SER A 2 20.95 -8.82 -12.77
CA SER A 2 19.56 -8.90 -12.26
C SER A 2 19.04 -10.32 -11.99
N THR A 3 19.39 -11.31 -12.82
CA THR A 3 18.95 -12.72 -12.65
C THR A 3 19.48 -13.34 -11.35
N PHE A 4 20.71 -12.96 -10.95
CA PHE A 4 21.34 -13.42 -9.71
C PHE A 4 20.62 -12.87 -8.47
N TYR A 5 20.16 -11.60 -8.54
CA TYR A 5 19.42 -10.95 -7.46
C TYR A 5 18.00 -11.53 -7.29
N LEU A 6 17.36 -11.90 -8.41
CA LEU A 6 16.06 -12.56 -8.39
C LEU A 6 16.13 -13.94 -7.73
N PHE A 7 17.14 -14.74 -8.10
CA PHE A 7 17.41 -16.05 -7.50
C PHE A 7 17.78 -15.93 -6.01
N PHE A 8 18.50 -14.89 -5.62
CA PHE A 8 18.83 -14.61 -4.23
C PHE A 8 17.60 -14.33 -3.37
N LEU A 9 16.66 -13.50 -3.85
CA LEU A 9 15.41 -13.21 -3.13
C LEU A 9 14.51 -14.45 -2.96
N PHE A 10 14.58 -15.40 -3.90
CA PHE A 10 13.92 -16.70 -3.80
C PHE A 10 14.59 -17.56 -2.72
N SER A 11 15.92 -17.67 -2.75
CA SER A 11 16.70 -18.42 -1.77
C SER A 11 16.54 -17.89 -0.35
N GLU A 12 16.40 -16.57 -0.19
CA GLU A 12 16.15 -15.94 1.11
C GLU A 12 14.69 -16.09 1.59
N GLY A 13 13.79 -16.61 0.74
CA GLY A 13 12.38 -16.80 1.08
C GLY A 13 11.66 -15.48 1.37
N LYS A 14 12.03 -14.38 0.70
CA LYS A 14 11.45 -13.04 0.96
C LYS A 14 10.30 -12.69 0.03
N THR A 15 10.20 -13.34 -1.13
CA THR A 15 9.22 -13.01 -2.17
C THR A 15 8.65 -14.27 -2.81
N ASP A 16 7.32 -14.32 -2.94
CA ASP A 16 6.65 -15.26 -3.84
C ASP A 16 6.62 -14.66 -5.25
N PHE A 17 7.37 -15.28 -6.17
CA PHE A 17 7.46 -14.83 -7.56
C PHE A 17 6.21 -15.10 -8.37
N TYR A 18 5.43 -16.12 -8.02
CA TYR A 18 4.19 -16.42 -8.74
C TYR A 18 3.15 -15.33 -8.48
N ALA A 19 2.89 -15.04 -7.20
CA ALA A 19 1.99 -13.96 -6.81
C ALA A 19 2.49 -12.59 -7.32
N ARG A 20 3.80 -12.34 -7.21
CA ARG A 20 4.40 -11.10 -7.71
C ARG A 20 4.23 -10.93 -9.21
N HIS A 21 4.45 -11.97 -10.02
CA HIS A 21 4.28 -11.89 -11.47
C HIS A 21 2.85 -11.45 -11.84
N ALA A 22 1.83 -12.07 -11.24
CA ALA A 22 0.43 -11.68 -11.47
C ALA A 22 0.13 -10.23 -11.04
N LEU A 23 0.71 -9.80 -9.91
CA LEU A 23 0.51 -8.45 -9.38
C LEU A 23 1.17 -7.37 -10.25
N ILE A 24 2.40 -7.58 -10.72
CA ILE A 24 3.15 -6.56 -11.49
C ILE A 24 2.81 -6.57 -12.98
N HIS A 25 2.35 -7.71 -13.53
CA HIS A 25 2.07 -7.82 -14.95
C HIS A 25 0.96 -6.84 -15.34
N GLN A 26 1.28 -6.01 -16.32
CA GLN A 26 0.39 -5.00 -16.88
C GLN A 26 -0.03 -5.44 -18.27
N ASP A 27 -1.28 -5.14 -18.64
CA ASP A 27 -1.77 -5.39 -19.99
C ASP A 27 -0.91 -4.63 -21.00
N LYS A 28 -0.42 -5.33 -22.03
CA LYS A 28 0.46 -4.75 -23.06
C LYS A 28 -0.16 -3.55 -23.77
N ASN A 29 -1.50 -3.50 -23.84
CA ASN A 29 -2.26 -2.41 -24.45
C ASN A 29 -2.12 -1.08 -23.68
N LYS A 30 -1.75 -1.13 -22.40
CA LYS A 30 -1.58 0.05 -21.54
C LYS A 30 -0.16 0.61 -21.57
N TYR A 31 0.72 0.05 -22.41
CA TYR A 31 2.11 0.47 -22.64
C TYR A 31 2.85 0.80 -21.35
N ASN A 32 3.17 2.09 -21.13
CA ASN A 32 3.98 2.55 -20.01
C ASN A 32 3.15 2.93 -18.78
N THR A 33 1.85 2.62 -18.75
CA THR A 33 1.02 2.93 -17.58
C THR A 33 1.46 2.03 -16.41
N PRO A 34 1.99 2.61 -15.31
CA PRO A 34 2.48 1.81 -14.20
C PRO A 34 1.31 1.15 -13.45
N LYS A 35 1.53 -0.09 -13.01
CA LYS A 35 0.62 -0.79 -12.09
C LYS A 35 1.13 -0.60 -10.66
N TYR A 36 0.39 0.17 -9.87
CA TYR A 36 0.77 0.50 -8.50
C TYR A 36 0.34 -0.59 -7.53
N ARG A 37 1.23 -0.91 -6.60
CA ARG A 37 0.95 -1.84 -5.49
C ARG A 37 1.19 -1.17 -4.15
N LEU A 38 0.31 -1.48 -3.20
CA LEU A 38 0.45 -1.20 -1.79
C LEU A 38 1.14 -2.40 -1.14
N ILE A 39 2.44 -2.26 -0.90
CA ILE A 39 3.25 -3.25 -0.20
C ILE A 39 3.06 -3.03 1.30
N VAL A 40 2.58 -4.06 1.99
CA VAL A 40 2.50 -4.07 3.46
C VAL A 40 3.38 -5.18 3.98
N ARG A 41 4.35 -4.83 4.84
CA ARG A 41 5.24 -5.79 5.50
C ARG A 41 5.24 -5.51 6.99
N ILE A 42 4.89 -6.52 7.76
CA ILE A 42 4.85 -6.44 9.22
C ILE A 42 6.07 -7.17 9.74
N THR A 43 6.86 -6.47 10.53
CA THR A 43 8.01 -7.03 11.25
C THR A 43 7.66 -7.15 12.73
N ASN A 44 8.56 -7.71 13.53
CA ASN A 44 8.34 -7.89 14.97
C ASN A 44 8.16 -6.56 15.72
N LYS A 45 8.80 -5.48 15.26
CA LYS A 45 8.83 -4.18 15.95
C LYS A 45 8.27 -3.02 15.15
N ASP A 46 8.05 -3.20 13.85
CA ASP A 46 7.66 -2.12 12.95
C ASP A 46 6.70 -2.62 11.86
N ILE A 47 5.90 -1.71 11.32
CA ILE A 47 5.05 -1.94 10.16
C ILE A 47 5.54 -1.02 9.05
N VAL A 48 5.77 -1.62 7.88
CA VAL A 48 6.24 -0.91 6.69
C VAL A 48 5.13 -0.94 5.66
N CYS A 49 4.69 0.23 5.24
CA CYS A 49 3.75 0.42 4.15
C CYS A 49 4.44 1.21 3.04
N GLN A 50 4.34 0.76 1.80
CA GLN A 50 4.97 1.41 0.65
C GLN A 50 4.05 1.36 -0.57
N ILE A 51 4.07 2.41 -1.37
CA ILE A 51 3.50 2.35 -2.73
C ILE A 51 4.64 2.26 -3.72
N ALA A 52 4.62 1.22 -4.55
CA ALA A 52 5.63 1.00 -5.57
C ALA A 52 5.02 0.56 -6.89
N TYR A 53 5.78 0.71 -7.97
CA TYR A 53 5.50 0.09 -9.26
C TYR A 53 6.79 -0.51 -9.83
N ALA A 54 6.65 -1.48 -10.72
CA ALA A 54 7.80 -2.16 -11.32
C ALA A 54 8.32 -1.38 -12.54
N ARG A 55 9.65 -1.28 -12.66
CA ARG A 55 10.38 -0.93 -13.89
C ARG A 55 11.36 -2.06 -14.22
N ILE A 56 11.93 -2.03 -15.42
CA ILE A 56 12.91 -3.04 -15.88
C ILE A 56 14.15 -3.08 -14.97
N GLU A 57 14.61 -1.91 -14.51
CA GLU A 57 15.77 -1.78 -13.62
C GLU A 57 15.48 -2.27 -12.19
N GLY A 58 14.22 -2.24 -11.76
CA GLY A 58 13.80 -2.55 -10.41
C GLY A 58 12.51 -1.83 -10.01
N ASP A 59 12.13 -1.99 -8.76
CA ASP A 59 10.92 -1.37 -8.21
C ASP A 59 11.18 0.09 -7.84
N TYR A 60 10.29 0.99 -8.28
CA TYR A 60 10.34 2.39 -7.90
C TYR A 60 9.32 2.67 -6.80
N ILE A 61 9.78 3.19 -5.66
CA ILE A 61 8.95 3.54 -4.50
C ILE A 61 8.48 4.99 -4.64
N ILE A 62 7.17 5.21 -4.60
CA ILE A 62 6.56 6.54 -4.68
C ILE A 62 6.52 7.18 -3.30
N ALA A 63 6.05 6.43 -2.31
CA ALA A 63 5.98 6.87 -0.92
C ALA A 63 6.12 5.68 0.02
N SER A 64 6.57 5.99 1.23
CA SER A 64 6.72 5.07 2.33
C SER A 64 6.12 5.66 3.60
N ALA A 65 5.62 4.78 4.44
CA ALA A 65 5.19 5.06 5.79
C ALA A 65 5.64 3.92 6.71
N TYR A 66 5.96 4.27 7.94
CA TYR A 66 6.51 3.36 8.94
C TYR A 66 5.73 3.48 10.24
N ALA A 67 5.78 2.48 11.12
CA ALA A 67 5.13 2.62 12.43
C ALA A 67 5.98 3.44 13.40
N HIS A 68 7.32 3.40 13.28
CA HIS A 68 8.22 4.18 14.16
C HIS A 68 8.11 5.71 14.02
N GLU A 69 7.41 6.22 13.00
CA GLU A 69 7.06 7.65 12.86
C GLU A 69 5.72 8.01 13.49
N LEU A 70 4.86 7.03 13.82
CA LEU A 70 3.59 7.25 14.50
C LEU A 70 3.70 7.97 15.86
N PRO A 71 4.79 7.84 16.64
CA PRO A 71 4.99 8.62 17.86
C PRO A 71 4.94 10.14 17.63
N ARG A 72 5.25 10.63 16.42
CA ARG A 72 5.13 12.06 16.07
C ARG A 72 3.68 12.55 16.06
N TYR A 73 2.74 11.63 15.86
CA TYR A 73 1.30 11.89 15.78
C TYR A 73 0.55 11.50 17.07
N GLY A 74 1.27 11.20 18.16
CA GLY A 74 0.70 10.90 19.47
C GLY A 74 0.61 9.42 19.85
N ILE A 75 0.93 8.49 18.93
CA ILE A 75 0.90 7.04 19.20
C ILE A 75 2.29 6.59 19.67
N LYS A 76 2.51 6.60 20.98
CA LYS A 76 3.83 6.32 21.58
C LYS A 76 4.15 4.84 21.74
N LEU A 77 3.13 3.99 21.92
CA LEU A 77 3.28 2.55 22.24
C LEU A 77 2.43 1.71 21.28
N GLY A 78 2.77 0.42 21.17
CA GLY A 78 1.96 -0.54 20.40
C GLY A 78 2.09 -0.41 18.89
N LEU A 79 3.29 -0.17 18.37
CA LEU A 79 3.55 0.12 16.94
C LEU A 79 3.27 -1.03 15.97
N THR A 80 2.92 -2.23 16.47
CA THR A 80 2.68 -3.42 15.64
C THR A 80 1.28 -4.01 15.82
N ASN A 81 0.38 -3.30 16.51
CA ASN A 81 -1.01 -3.71 16.67
C ASN A 81 -1.84 -3.38 15.40
N TYR A 82 -3.11 -3.78 15.40
CA TYR A 82 -4.00 -3.52 14.25
C TYR A 82 -4.25 -2.02 14.03
N ALA A 83 -4.39 -1.25 15.11
CA ALA A 83 -4.59 0.20 15.05
C ALA A 83 -3.38 0.92 14.42
N ALA A 84 -2.16 0.53 14.79
CA ALA A 84 -0.94 1.06 14.20
C ALA A 84 -0.87 0.72 12.70
N ALA A 85 -1.25 -0.49 12.29
CA ALA A 85 -1.35 -0.85 10.88
C ALA A 85 -2.30 0.10 10.13
N TYR A 86 -3.49 0.32 10.69
CA TYR A 86 -4.47 1.28 10.15
C TYR A 86 -3.90 2.69 10.03
N CYS A 87 -3.30 3.22 11.11
CA CYS A 87 -2.69 4.55 11.10
C CYS A 87 -1.53 4.65 10.10
N THR A 88 -0.69 3.62 9.95
CA THR A 88 0.38 3.62 8.94
C THR A 88 -0.17 3.63 7.51
N GLY A 89 -1.25 2.90 7.24
CA GLY A 89 -1.94 2.90 5.95
C GLY A 89 -2.55 4.27 5.63
N LEU A 90 -3.21 4.88 6.60
CA LEU A 90 -3.78 6.22 6.50
C LEU A 90 -2.70 7.28 6.21
N LEU A 91 -1.59 7.22 6.95
CA LEU A 91 -0.45 8.11 6.78
C LEU A 91 0.17 7.98 5.37
N LEU A 92 0.30 6.75 4.87
CA LEU A 92 0.77 6.49 3.51
C LEU A 92 -0.16 7.13 2.48
N ALA A 93 -1.47 6.89 2.60
CA ALA A 93 -2.47 7.42 1.67
C ALA A 93 -2.42 8.94 1.56
N ARG A 94 -2.42 9.63 2.71
CA ARG A 94 -2.33 11.11 2.72
C ARG A 94 -1.02 11.61 2.11
N ARG A 95 0.12 10.96 2.38
CA ARG A 95 1.40 11.31 1.75
C ARG A 95 1.38 11.14 0.24
N THR A 96 0.77 10.06 -0.26
CA THR A 96 0.70 9.79 -1.70
C THR A 96 -0.22 10.77 -2.42
N LEU A 97 -1.38 11.06 -1.85
CA LEU A 97 -2.31 12.03 -2.42
C LEU A 97 -1.71 13.45 -2.42
N GLN A 98 -0.99 13.83 -1.35
CA GLN A 98 -0.28 15.11 -1.29
C GLN A 98 0.79 15.23 -2.38
N LYS A 99 1.57 14.17 -2.63
CA LYS A 99 2.55 14.15 -3.74
C LYS A 99 1.90 14.32 -5.11
N HIS A 100 0.70 13.79 -5.30
CA HIS A 100 -0.05 13.89 -6.54
C HIS A 100 -1.02 15.09 -6.60
N LYS A 101 -1.09 15.92 -5.54
CA LYS A 101 -2.01 17.06 -5.38
C LYS A 101 -3.48 16.67 -5.54
N LEU A 102 -3.85 15.53 -4.96
CA LEU A 102 -5.21 14.96 -4.94
C LEU A 102 -5.83 15.00 -3.53
N ASP A 103 -5.12 15.57 -2.57
CA ASP A 103 -5.44 15.57 -1.14
C ASP A 103 -6.69 16.37 -0.77
N SER A 104 -7.01 17.39 -1.57
CA SER A 104 -8.22 18.23 -1.41
C SER A 104 -9.47 17.59 -1.99
N ILE A 105 -9.33 16.91 -3.14
CA ILE A 105 -10.42 16.24 -3.86
C ILE A 105 -10.84 14.97 -3.12
N TYR A 106 -9.86 14.12 -2.81
CA TYR A 106 -10.08 12.85 -2.14
C TYR A 106 -9.66 12.97 -0.68
N LYS A 107 -10.58 13.45 0.16
CA LYS A 107 -10.38 13.53 1.61
C LYS A 107 -10.51 12.18 2.30
N GLY A 108 -11.25 11.25 1.69
CA GLY A 108 -11.61 9.98 2.28
C GLY A 108 -12.61 10.14 3.42
N THR A 109 -12.63 9.19 4.35
CA THR A 109 -13.60 9.14 5.45
C THR A 109 -13.04 9.85 6.69
N THR A 110 -13.73 10.89 7.17
CA THR A 110 -13.34 11.59 8.41
C THR A 110 -13.72 10.84 9.67
N ASP A 111 -14.89 10.18 9.65
CA ASP A 111 -15.43 9.45 10.80
C ASP A 111 -15.31 7.94 10.57
N VAL A 112 -14.60 7.25 11.44
CA VAL A 112 -14.31 5.81 11.29
C VAL A 112 -15.53 4.98 11.64
N THR A 113 -16.43 4.76 10.68
CA THR A 113 -17.68 3.99 10.86
C THR A 113 -17.49 2.48 10.68
N GLY A 114 -16.34 2.05 10.16
CA GLY A 114 -16.01 0.62 9.94
C GLY A 114 -16.73 -0.05 8.77
N GLY A 115 -17.60 0.68 8.05
CA GLY A 115 -18.29 0.18 6.85
C GLY A 115 -17.37 0.04 5.62
N GLN A 116 -17.87 -0.65 4.59
CA GLN A 116 -17.25 -0.67 3.26
C GLN A 116 -17.34 0.74 2.66
N PHE A 117 -16.20 1.23 2.17
CA PHE A 117 -16.09 2.56 1.58
C PHE A 117 -15.25 2.43 0.32
N GLU A 118 -15.77 2.93 -0.79
CA GLU A 118 -15.08 2.96 -2.08
C GLU A 118 -14.98 4.42 -2.53
N ASN A 119 -13.78 4.82 -2.95
CA ASN A 119 -13.56 6.16 -3.47
C ASN A 119 -14.04 6.21 -4.92
N GLU A 120 -15.24 6.71 -5.15
CA GLU A 120 -15.79 6.89 -6.50
C GLU A 120 -15.13 8.08 -7.21
N ALA A 121 -15.08 8.00 -8.55
CA ALA A 121 -14.57 9.10 -9.35
C ALA A 121 -15.59 10.25 -9.38
N VAL A 122 -15.14 11.46 -9.05
CA VAL A 122 -15.95 12.68 -9.18
C VAL A 122 -15.92 13.12 -10.64
N GLU A 123 -17.09 13.42 -11.21
CA GLU A 123 -17.18 13.90 -12.60
C GLU A 123 -16.41 15.21 -12.80
N GLY A 124 -15.60 15.28 -13.87
CA GLY A 124 -14.80 16.45 -14.21
C GLY A 124 -13.44 16.54 -13.51
N GLU A 125 -13.19 15.72 -12.50
CA GLU A 125 -11.93 15.69 -11.75
C GLU A 125 -11.02 14.52 -12.14
N LYS A 126 -9.77 14.57 -11.67
CA LYS A 126 -8.83 13.45 -11.84
C LYS A 126 -9.34 12.22 -11.10
N ARG A 127 -9.23 11.05 -11.74
CA ARG A 127 -9.56 9.75 -11.12
C ARG A 127 -8.78 9.52 -9.83
N PRO A 128 -9.36 8.77 -8.87
CA PRO A 128 -8.67 8.44 -7.63
C PRO A 128 -7.42 7.60 -7.90
N PHE A 129 -6.46 7.68 -6.98
CA PHE A 129 -5.21 6.94 -7.13
C PHE A 129 -5.45 5.45 -6.86
N ARG A 130 -5.43 4.65 -7.93
CA ARG A 130 -5.67 3.22 -7.87
C ARG A 130 -4.41 2.43 -7.54
N CYS A 131 -4.47 1.56 -6.53
CA CYS A 131 -3.39 0.62 -6.22
C CYS A 131 -3.91 -0.74 -5.74
N TYR A 132 -3.06 -1.76 -5.81
CA TYR A 132 -3.42 -3.15 -5.45
C TYR A 132 -2.64 -3.63 -4.22
N LEU A 133 -3.31 -4.32 -3.29
CA LEU A 133 -2.65 -4.84 -2.10
C LEU A 133 -1.64 -5.95 -2.44
N ASP A 134 -0.41 -5.81 -1.94
CA ASP A 134 0.63 -6.83 -1.95
C ASP A 134 0.88 -7.27 -0.49
N VAL A 135 0.26 -8.40 -0.14
CA VAL A 135 0.40 -9.06 1.18
C VAL A 135 1.75 -9.78 1.35
N GLY A 136 2.48 -10.00 0.27
CA GLY A 136 3.70 -10.80 0.25
C GLY A 136 3.44 -12.24 0.67
N LEU A 137 4.26 -12.73 1.60
CA LEU A 137 4.18 -14.10 2.14
C LEU A 137 3.23 -14.22 3.33
N ALA A 138 2.57 -13.13 3.74
CA ALA A 138 1.64 -13.17 4.85
C ALA A 138 0.38 -13.94 4.47
N ARG A 139 -0.07 -14.85 5.35
CA ARG A 139 -1.32 -15.59 5.15
C ARG A 139 -2.51 -14.64 5.28
N THR A 140 -3.36 -14.61 4.25
CA THR A 140 -4.61 -13.85 4.23
C THR A 140 -5.68 -14.57 5.06
N THR A 141 -5.76 -14.21 6.35
CA THR A 141 -6.80 -14.70 7.28
C THR A 141 -7.67 -13.52 7.72
N THR A 142 -8.92 -13.82 8.11
CA THR A 142 -9.82 -12.80 8.68
C THR A 142 -9.18 -12.17 9.91
N GLY A 143 -9.20 -10.84 9.98
CA GLY A 143 -8.55 -10.08 11.06
C GLY A 143 -7.03 -9.93 10.94
N ALA A 144 -6.40 -10.36 9.84
CA ALA A 144 -4.98 -10.12 9.64
C ALA A 144 -4.67 -8.61 9.61
N LYS A 145 -3.59 -8.21 10.29
CA LYS A 145 -3.16 -6.81 10.44
C LYS A 145 -2.87 -6.12 9.10
N VAL A 146 -2.55 -6.88 8.06
CA VAL A 146 -2.35 -6.36 6.70
C VAL A 146 -3.63 -5.69 6.17
N PHE A 147 -4.79 -6.22 6.51
CA PHE A 147 -6.08 -5.61 6.14
C PHE A 147 -6.37 -4.34 6.93
N GLY A 148 -5.79 -4.18 8.12
CA GLY A 148 -5.84 -2.91 8.85
C GLY A 148 -5.16 -1.79 8.07
N ALA A 149 -3.96 -2.06 7.54
CA ALA A 149 -3.25 -1.11 6.67
C ALA A 149 -4.00 -0.84 5.36
N LEU A 150 -4.64 -1.86 4.77
CA LEU A 150 -5.52 -1.67 3.61
C LEU A 150 -6.68 -0.73 3.95
N LYS A 151 -7.38 -0.96 5.05
CA LYS A 151 -8.55 -0.16 5.42
C LYS A 151 -8.15 1.29 5.71
N GLY A 152 -7.03 1.52 6.38
CA GLY A 152 -6.49 2.86 6.58
C GLY A 152 -6.12 3.56 5.28
N ALA A 153 -5.57 2.83 4.31
CA ALA A 153 -5.24 3.36 3.00
C ALA A 153 -6.50 3.76 2.19
N VAL A 154 -7.54 2.93 2.23
CA VAL A 154 -8.84 3.19 1.59
C VAL A 154 -9.53 4.40 2.22
N ASP A 155 -9.65 4.42 3.55
CA ASP A 155 -10.26 5.54 4.28
C ASP A 155 -9.45 6.83 4.11
N GLY A 156 -8.16 6.74 3.78
CA GLY A 156 -7.31 7.88 3.45
C GLY A 156 -7.51 8.47 2.06
N GLY A 157 -8.33 7.85 1.21
CA GLY A 157 -8.68 8.33 -0.13
C GLY A 157 -8.04 7.58 -1.30
N LEU A 158 -7.39 6.43 -1.05
CA LEU A 158 -6.89 5.57 -2.13
C LEU A 158 -7.98 4.64 -2.66
N ASP A 159 -7.95 4.38 -3.97
CA ASP A 159 -8.80 3.38 -4.60
C ASP A 159 -8.09 2.02 -4.59
N ILE A 160 -8.53 1.13 -3.69
CA ILE A 160 -7.99 -0.23 -3.54
C ILE A 160 -9.17 -1.20 -3.60
N PRO A 161 -9.24 -2.10 -4.60
CA PRO A 161 -10.27 -3.13 -4.63
C PRO A 161 -10.02 -4.13 -3.50
N HIS A 162 -11.02 -4.37 -2.66
CA HIS A 162 -10.92 -5.17 -1.43
C HIS A 162 -12.16 -5.97 -1.10
#